data_AF-A0A4S2M526-F1
#
_entry.id   AF-A0A4S2M526-F1
#
_cell.length_a   1.000
_cell.length_b   1.000
_cell.length_c   1.000
_cell.angle_alpha   90.00
_cell.angle_beta   90.00
_cell.angle_gamma   90.00
#
_symmetry.space_group_name_H-M   'P 1'
#
loop_
_entity.id
_entity.type
_entity.pdbx_description
1 polymer ?
#
loop_
_entity_poly.entity_id
_entity_poly.type
_entity_poly.pdbx_seq_one_letter_code
_entity_poly.pdbx_strand_id
1 'polypeptide(L)'
;PILESIKAAGWSLENVAFGSGGALLQQLNRDTQKCAFKCSHAVINGQPADVFKHPITDLQKTSKKGRLTLEYCEEQGDYITVEEGLGCATKVTPIAFFCFVPNCLPSFGHRATL
;
A
#
# COMPACT_ATOMS: atom_id res chain seq x y z
N PRO A 1 15.51 -9.16 24.63
CA PRO A 1 15.80 -10.32 25.51
C PRO A 1 17.21 -10.92 25.29
N ILE A 2 17.51 -11.53 24.14
CA ILE A 2 18.79 -12.27 23.97
C ILE A 2 20.01 -11.34 23.92
N LEU A 3 19.96 -10.27 23.12
CA LEU A 3 21.06 -9.30 23.03
C LEU A 3 21.30 -8.54 24.35
N GLU A 4 20.23 -8.25 25.08
CA GLU A 4 20.30 -7.58 26.39
C GLU A 4 21.01 -8.46 27.42
N SER A 5 20.71 -9.76 27.46
CA SER A 5 21.39 -10.71 28.35
C SER A 5 22.87 -10.89 28.02
N ILE A 6 23.23 -10.97 26.73
CA ILE A 6 24.63 -11.07 26.29
C ILE A 6 25.41 -9.82 26.72
N LYS A 7 24.82 -8.64 26.51
CA LYS A 7 25.41 -7.37 26.95
C LYS A 7 25.55 -7.29 28.47
N ALA A 8 24.54 -7.70 29.23
CA ALA A 8 24.59 -7.69 30.70
C ALA A 8 25.65 -8.66 31.27
N ALA A 9 25.90 -9.77 30.57
CA ALA A 9 26.95 -10.72 30.92
C ALA A 9 28.36 -10.29 30.46
N GLY A 10 28.51 -9.11 29.82
CA GLY A 10 29.80 -8.55 29.42
C GLY A 10 30.42 -9.17 28.16
N TRP A 11 29.65 -9.91 27.37
CA TRP A 11 30.15 -10.56 26.16
C TRP A 11 29.99 -9.67 24.93
N SER A 12 30.99 -9.65 24.04
CA SER A 12 30.89 -9.00 22.72
C SER A 12 29.91 -9.75 21.82
N LEU A 13 29.09 -9.00 21.07
CA LEU A 13 28.16 -9.54 20.08
C LEU A 13 28.88 -10.18 18.88
N GLU A 14 30.13 -9.80 18.61
CA GLU A 14 30.93 -10.37 17.51
C GLU A 14 31.22 -11.86 17.71
N ASN A 15 31.10 -12.35 18.95
CA ASN A 15 31.32 -13.75 19.30
C ASN A 15 30.08 -14.63 19.08
N VAL A 16 28.96 -14.06 18.63
CA VAL A 16 27.67 -14.75 18.55
C VAL A 16 27.08 -14.59 17.16
N ALA A 17 26.60 -15.71 16.59
CA ALA A 17 25.84 -15.73 15.37
C ALA A 17 24.40 -16.21 15.65
N PHE A 18 23.42 -15.58 15.00
CA PHE A 18 22.02 -15.97 15.09
C PHE A 18 21.57 -16.61 13.77
N GLY A 19 21.02 -17.82 13.87
CA GLY A 19 20.35 -18.49 12.75
C GLY A 19 18.85 -18.48 12.96
N SER A 20 18.08 -18.07 11.96
CA SER A 20 16.62 -18.19 11.95
C SER A 20 16.17 -18.86 10.64
N GLY A 21 15.53 -20.01 10.76
CA GLY A 21 15.05 -20.81 9.62
C GLY A 21 13.61 -20.47 9.26
N GLY A 22 12.68 -21.36 9.60
CA GLY A 22 11.26 -21.21 9.25
C GLY A 22 10.61 -19.93 9.79
N ALA A 23 11.04 -19.41 10.94
CA ALA A 23 10.51 -18.14 11.45
C ALA A 23 10.88 -16.94 10.55
N LEU A 24 12.09 -16.93 9.99
CA LEU A 24 12.53 -15.86 9.08
C LEU A 24 11.89 -15.98 7.70
N LEU A 25 11.75 -17.21 7.19
CA LEU A 25 11.39 -17.46 5.79
C LEU A 25 9.91 -17.82 5.57
N GLN A 26 9.22 -18.34 6.58
CA GLN A 26 7.91 -18.97 6.41
C GLN A 26 6.83 -18.41 7.36
N GLN A 27 7.19 -17.81 8.50
CA GLN A 27 6.23 -17.19 9.43
C GLN A 27 5.87 -15.75 9.03
N LEU A 28 5.93 -15.43 7.75
CA LEU A 28 5.44 -14.19 7.19
C LEU A 28 4.18 -14.48 6.38
N ASN A 29 3.13 -13.68 6.58
CA ASN A 29 1.94 -13.74 5.76
C ASN A 29 1.71 -12.42 5.04
N ARG A 30 0.82 -12.45 4.06
CA ARG A 30 0.43 -11.29 3.25
C ARG A 30 -0.05 -10.11 4.10
N ASP A 31 -0.72 -10.40 5.21
CA ASP A 31 -1.28 -9.40 6.12
C ASP A 31 -0.23 -8.78 7.05
N THR A 32 0.92 -9.44 7.27
CA THR A 32 2.04 -8.90 8.05
C THR A 32 2.51 -7.55 7.52
N GLN A 33 2.59 -7.40 6.20
CA GLN A 33 2.92 -6.13 5.52
C GLN A 33 1.68 -5.40 4.98
N LYS A 34 0.48 -5.93 5.23
CA LYS A 34 -0.80 -5.43 4.71
C LYS A 34 -0.79 -5.22 3.19
N CYS A 35 -0.08 -6.08 2.45
CA CYS A 35 -0.04 -6.02 1.00
C CYS A 35 -1.46 -6.21 0.44
N ALA A 36 -1.93 -5.28 -0.39
CA ALA A 36 -3.28 -5.35 -0.93
C ALA A 36 -3.33 -4.79 -2.35
N PHE A 37 -4.14 -5.42 -3.18
CA PHE A 37 -4.46 -4.94 -4.51
C PHE A 37 -5.90 -4.41 -4.52
N LYS A 38 -6.09 -3.16 -4.94
CA LYS A 38 -7.41 -2.51 -5.00
C LYS A 38 -7.47 -1.60 -6.22
N CYS A 39 -8.61 -1.60 -6.92
CA CYS A 39 -8.88 -0.65 -7.98
C CYS A 39 -9.09 0.76 -7.38
N SER A 40 -8.40 1.76 -7.92
CA SER A 40 -8.55 3.16 -7.52
C SER A 40 -9.24 4.02 -8.59
N HIS A 41 -9.22 3.61 -9.86
CA HIS A 41 -9.72 4.38 -10.99
C HIS A 41 -10.27 3.47 -12.10
N ALA A 42 -11.39 3.86 -12.69
CA ALA A 42 -12.02 3.17 -13.82
C ALA A 42 -12.55 4.17 -14.85
N VAL A 43 -12.73 3.72 -16.09
CA VAL A 43 -13.42 4.49 -17.13
C VAL A 43 -14.74 3.78 -17.43
N ILE A 44 -15.86 4.44 -17.14
CA ILE A 44 -17.21 3.91 -17.30
C ILE A 44 -17.91 4.72 -18.39
N ASN A 45 -18.25 4.08 -19.51
CA ASN A 45 -18.88 4.73 -20.67
C ASN A 45 -18.07 5.94 -21.18
N GLY A 46 -16.73 5.80 -21.22
CA GLY A 46 -15.82 6.87 -21.64
C GLY A 46 -15.60 7.97 -20.61
N GLN A 47 -16.26 7.92 -19.44
CA GLN A 47 -16.08 8.90 -18.37
C GLN A 47 -15.18 8.34 -17.26
N PRO A 48 -14.17 9.09 -16.80
CA PRO A 48 -13.35 8.70 -15.66
C PRO A 48 -14.17 8.69 -14.37
N ALA A 49 -13.97 7.67 -13.54
CA ALA A 49 -14.60 7.51 -12.26
C ALA A 49 -13.59 6.99 -11.21
N ASP A 50 -13.58 7.63 -10.06
CA ASP A 50 -12.74 7.20 -8.94
C ASP A 50 -13.47 6.11 -8.13
N VAL A 51 -12.76 5.01 -7.89
CA VAL A 51 -13.30 3.82 -7.23
C VAL A 51 -12.50 3.58 -5.97
N PHE A 52 -13.16 3.31 -4.85
CA PHE A 52 -12.48 2.98 -3.60
C PHE A 52 -13.39 2.23 -2.65
N LYS A 53 -12.79 1.45 -1.75
CA LYS A 53 -13.49 0.81 -0.65
C LYS A 53 -13.44 1.71 0.58
N HIS A 54 -14.58 1.90 1.22
CA HIS A 54 -14.70 2.60 2.51
C HIS A 54 -15.63 1.82 3.45
N PRO A 55 -15.10 0.83 4.19
CA PRO A 55 -15.92 -0.04 5.02
C PRO A 55 -16.34 0.68 6.31
N ILE A 56 -17.62 0.55 6.68
CA ILE A 56 -18.20 1.20 7.86
C ILE A 56 -17.57 0.67 9.16
N THR A 57 -17.23 -0.63 9.21
CA THR A 57 -16.77 -1.32 10.41
C THR A 57 -15.29 -1.14 10.71
N ASP A 58 -14.48 -0.77 9.72
CA ASP A 58 -13.03 -0.68 9.86
C ASP A 58 -12.46 0.39 8.93
N LEU A 59 -12.41 1.62 9.42
CA LEU A 59 -11.95 2.77 8.63
C LEU A 59 -10.48 2.64 8.19
N GLN A 60 -9.66 1.83 8.88
CA GLN A 60 -8.26 1.61 8.50
C GLN A 60 -8.11 0.82 7.19
N LYS A 61 -9.18 0.17 6.71
CA LYS A 61 -9.21 -0.54 5.43
C LYS A 61 -9.69 0.31 4.27
N THR A 62 -9.88 1.62 4.47
CA THR A 62 -10.17 2.57 3.39
C THR A 62 -9.04 2.52 2.35
N SER A 63 -9.39 2.50 1.06
CA SER A 63 -8.41 2.53 -0.02
C SER A 63 -8.25 3.91 -0.63
N LYS A 64 -7.09 4.13 -1.26
CA LYS A 64 -6.81 5.33 -2.05
C LYS A 64 -7.69 5.41 -3.30
N LYS A 65 -7.86 6.62 -3.83
CA LYS A 65 -8.81 6.97 -4.90
C LYS A 65 -8.12 7.59 -6.10
N GLY A 66 -8.69 7.33 -7.27
CA GLY A 66 -8.28 7.92 -8.53
C GLY A 66 -6.90 7.49 -9.00
N ARG A 67 -6.31 8.33 -9.86
CA ARG A 67 -4.98 8.10 -10.41
C ARG A 67 -3.93 8.43 -9.36
N LEU A 68 -3.03 7.48 -9.11
CA LEU A 68 -2.04 7.59 -8.04
C LEU A 68 -0.65 7.89 -8.61
N THR A 69 0.09 8.77 -7.94
CA THR A 69 1.53 8.99 -8.19
C THR A 69 2.32 8.77 -6.90
N LEU A 70 3.54 8.26 -7.03
CA LEU A 70 4.51 8.22 -5.93
C LEU A 70 5.54 9.33 -6.18
N GLU A 71 5.72 10.19 -5.18
CA GLU A 71 6.57 11.36 -5.26
C GLU A 71 7.48 11.43 -4.04
N TYR A 72 8.72 11.87 -4.24
CA TYR A 72 9.64 12.13 -3.13
C TYR A 72 9.45 13.58 -2.66
N CYS A 73 9.16 13.76 -1.38
CA CYS A 73 9.02 15.06 -0.74
C CYS A 73 10.34 15.46 -0.08
N GLU A 74 11.08 16.37 -0.71
CA GLU A 74 12.38 16.83 -0.16
C GLU A 74 12.24 17.50 1.22
N GLU A 75 11.12 18.18 1.48
CA GLU A 75 10.85 18.81 2.78
C GLU A 75 10.69 17.79 3.92
N GLN A 76 10.14 16.62 3.63
CA GLN A 76 9.93 15.55 4.62
C GLN A 76 11.01 14.46 4.58
N GLY A 77 11.81 14.40 3.52
CA GLY A 77 12.80 13.35 3.30
C GLY A 77 12.19 11.96 3.09
N ASP A 78 10.94 11.89 2.61
CA ASP A 78 10.17 10.64 2.47
C ASP A 78 9.29 10.64 1.21
N TYR A 79 8.73 9.48 0.88
CA TYR A 79 7.80 9.31 -0.23
C TYR A 79 6.35 9.55 0.19
N ILE A 80 5.63 10.28 -0.65
CA ILE A 80 4.19 10.50 -0.52
C ILE A 80 3.44 9.89 -1.71
N THR A 81 2.27 9.32 -1.45
CA THR A 81 1.34 8.93 -2.52
C THR A 81 0.34 10.07 -2.72
N VAL A 82 0.31 10.65 -3.91
CA VAL A 82 -0.69 11.67 -4.28
C VAL A 82 -1.85 10.99 -4.99
N GLU A 83 -3.08 11.35 -4.60
CA GLU A 83 -4.33 10.76 -5.08
C GLU A 83 -5.03 11.64 -6.13
N GLU A 84 -6.10 11.13 -6.76
CA GLU A 84 -7.01 11.90 -7.62
C GLU A 84 -6.35 12.61 -8.82
N GLY A 85 -5.16 12.15 -9.24
CA GLY A 85 -4.43 12.72 -10.37
C GLY A 85 -3.83 14.10 -10.11
N LEU A 86 -3.71 14.51 -8.85
CA LEU A 86 -3.13 15.81 -8.45
C LEU A 86 -1.59 15.83 -8.47
N GLY A 87 -0.97 14.70 -8.81
CA GLY A 87 0.48 14.53 -8.82
C GLY A 87 1.20 15.29 -9.93
N CYS A 88 2.48 15.60 -9.70
CA CYS A 88 3.33 16.30 -10.64
C CYS A 88 3.94 15.33 -11.67
N ALA A 89 3.47 15.38 -12.93
CA ALA A 89 3.88 14.51 -14.04
C ALA A 89 5.40 14.36 -14.26
N THR A 90 6.19 15.36 -13.85
CA THR A 90 7.64 15.41 -14.03
C THR A 90 8.44 14.70 -12.93
N LYS A 91 7.82 14.40 -11.78
CA LYS A 91 8.45 13.74 -10.62
C LYS A 91 8.00 12.29 -10.43
N VAL A 92 7.26 11.74 -11.40
CA VAL A 92 6.44 10.54 -11.20
C VAL A 92 7.24 9.25 -11.35
N THR A 93 7.15 8.38 -10.33
CA THR A 93 7.18 6.93 -10.58
C THR A 93 5.73 6.48 -10.75
N PRO A 94 5.29 6.11 -11.97
CA PRO A 94 3.87 5.88 -12.21
C PRO A 94 3.42 4.58 -11.54
N ILE A 95 2.50 4.68 -10.59
CA ILE A 95 1.77 3.52 -10.07
C ILE A 95 0.54 3.34 -10.98
N ALA A 96 0.77 2.81 -12.17
CA ALA A 96 -0.31 2.57 -13.14
C ALA A 96 -0.87 1.15 -12.98
N PHE A 97 -2.03 1.03 -12.34
CA PHE A 97 -2.89 -0.16 -12.49
C PHE A 97 -4.24 0.28 -13.04
N PHE A 98 -4.38 0.19 -14.36
CA PHE A 98 -5.56 0.60 -15.11
C PHE A 98 -6.48 -0.63 -15.28
N CYS A 99 -7.67 -0.62 -14.67
CA CYS A 99 -8.70 -1.62 -14.96
C CYS A 99 -9.61 -1.07 -16.05
N PHE A 100 -9.41 -1.53 -17.30
CA PHE A 100 -10.32 -1.23 -18.40
C PHE A 100 -11.51 -2.21 -18.31
N VAL A 101 -12.70 -1.71 -17.97
CA VAL A 101 -13.94 -2.51 -17.97
C VAL A 101 -14.77 -2.11 -19.19
N PRO A 102 -14.72 -2.86 -20.30
CA PRO A 102 -15.56 -2.58 -21.44
C PRO A 102 -17.01 -3.01 -21.13
N ASN A 103 -17.94 -2.05 -21.23
CA ASN A 103 -19.40 -2.19 -21.28
C ASN A 103 -20.09 -2.88 -20.10
N CYS A 104 -20.57 -2.07 -19.13
CA CYS A 104 -21.74 -2.39 -18.31
C CYS A 104 -22.60 -1.13 -18.08
N LEU A 105 -23.84 -1.16 -18.57
CA LEU A 105 -24.95 -0.26 -18.22
C LEU A 105 -26.14 -1.13 -17.76
N PRO A 106 -27.10 -0.65 -16.93
CA PRO A 106 -27.16 0.65 -16.25
C PRO A 106 -27.41 0.58 -14.72
N SER A 107 -27.23 1.75 -14.10
CA SER A 107 -27.79 2.20 -12.80
C SER A 107 -27.34 1.50 -11.51
N PHE A 108 -26.19 1.88 -10.95
CA PHE A 108 -26.00 1.99 -9.50
C PHE A 108 -25.07 3.17 -9.20
N GLY A 109 -25.55 4.11 -8.39
CA GLY A 109 -24.89 5.39 -8.14
C GLY A 109 -23.57 5.24 -7.38
N HIS A 110 -22.54 5.98 -7.84
CA HIS A 110 -21.49 6.73 -7.13
C HIS A 110 -20.94 6.28 -5.76
N ARG A 111 -21.10 5.02 -5.36
CA ARG A 111 -20.46 4.41 -4.20
C ARG A 111 -20.51 2.90 -4.37
N ALA A 112 -19.42 2.32 -4.86
CA ALA A 112 -19.19 0.89 -4.72
C ALA A 112 -18.86 0.60 -3.24
N THR A 113 -19.91 0.55 -2.42
CA THR A 113 -19.83 0.10 -1.03
C THR A 113 -20.06 -1.41 -1.05
N LEU A 114 -18.98 -2.18 -0.92
CA LEU A 114 -19.02 -3.58 -0.48
C LEU A 114 -18.65 -3.64 1.00
#